data_AF-A0A142JMZ5-F1
#
_entry.id   AF-A0A142JMZ5-F1
#
_cell.length_a   1.000
_cell.length_b   1.000
_cell.length_c   1.000
_cell.angle_alpha   90.00
_cell.angle_beta   90.00
_cell.angle_gamma   90.00
#
_symmetry.space_group_name_H-M   'P 1'
#
loop_
_entity.id
_entity.type
_entity.pdbx_description
1 polymer ?
#
loop_
_entity_poly.entity_id
_entity_poly.type
_entity_poly.pdbx_seq_one_letter_code
_entity_poly.pdbx_strand_id
1 'polypeptide(L)'
;MPAGLQVFDQNGALVLDIGHRLARITGMFYTGKNTGYYDIPGTNTGDPWFAAVATNRPAEPVGEASFSLSGNRLFWSFPLPDGVPDSTGLYYNNINYMVFTGVR
;
A
#
# COMPACT_ATOMS: atom_id res chain seq x y z
N MET A 1 2.88 -6.32 -23.20
CA MET A 1 2.71 -7.10 -21.97
C MET A 1 4.10 -7.63 -21.61
N PRO A 2 4.66 -7.38 -20.42
CA PRO A 2 5.98 -7.93 -20.10
C PRO A 2 5.86 -9.46 -20.09
N ALA A 3 6.52 -10.10 -21.05
CA ALA A 3 6.69 -11.55 -21.07
C ALA A 3 7.58 -11.90 -19.87
N GLY A 4 7.17 -12.86 -19.04
CA GLY A 4 8.01 -13.33 -17.93
C GLY A 4 9.36 -13.86 -18.41
N LEU A 5 10.28 -14.05 -17.47
CA LEU A 5 11.57 -14.65 -17.77
C LEU A 5 11.49 -16.16 -17.57
N GLN A 6 11.70 -16.93 -18.62
CA GLN A 6 11.94 -18.37 -18.52
C GLN A 6 13.39 -18.68 -18.87
N VAL A 7 14.05 -19.48 -18.03
CA VAL A 7 15.41 -19.99 -18.26
C VAL A 7 15.33 -21.50 -18.36
N PHE A 8 15.94 -22.05 -19.41
CA PHE A 8 16.02 -23.48 -19.66
C PHE A 8 17.47 -23.95 -19.53
N ASP A 9 17.67 -25.19 -19.09
CA ASP A 9 18.99 -25.82 -19.08
C ASP A 9 19.41 -26.31 -20.49
N GLN A 10 20.60 -26.88 -20.58
CA GLN A 10 21.14 -27.46 -21.81
C GLN A 10 20.32 -28.64 -22.38
N ASN A 11 19.45 -29.25 -21.57
CA ASN A 11 18.56 -30.35 -21.97
C ASN A 11 17.15 -29.84 -22.34
N GLY A 12 16.91 -28.53 -22.27
CA GLY A 12 15.59 -27.93 -22.50
C GLY A 12 14.64 -28.05 -21.31
N ALA A 13 15.12 -28.44 -20.12
CA ALA A 13 14.30 -28.45 -18.91
C ALA A 13 14.18 -27.04 -18.34
N LEU A 14 12.98 -26.69 -17.86
CA LEU A 14 12.72 -25.39 -17.22
C LEU A 14 13.46 -25.30 -15.88
N VAL A 15 14.36 -24.33 -15.75
CA VAL A 15 15.16 -24.07 -14.54
C VAL A 15 14.58 -22.92 -13.72
N LEU A 16 14.06 -21.90 -14.41
CA LEU A 16 13.49 -20.71 -13.78
C LEU A 16 12.30 -20.26 -14.60
N ASP A 17 11.18 -20.03 -13.92
CA ASP A 17 10.00 -19.41 -14.51
C ASP A 17 9.55 -18.25 -13.63
N ILE A 18 9.79 -17.03 -14.10
CA ILE A 18 9.29 -15.79 -13.51
C ILE A 18 8.09 -15.27 -14.34
N GLY A 19 7.27 -16.19 -14.88
CA GLY A 19 6.03 -15.94 -15.61
C GLY A 19 4.93 -15.33 -14.75
N HIS A 20 4.98 -15.56 -13.44
CA HIS A 20 4.02 -15.06 -12.48
C HIS A 20 4.52 -13.74 -11.89
N ARG A 21 4.45 -12.71 -12.73
CA ARG A 21 4.23 -11.29 -12.37
C ARG A 21 5.25 -10.71 -11.40
N LEU A 22 6.27 -10.06 -11.98
CA LEU A 22 6.99 -8.99 -11.29
C LEU A 22 5.96 -8.03 -10.70
N ALA A 23 6.07 -7.77 -9.39
CA ALA A 23 5.18 -6.83 -8.71
C ALA A 23 5.19 -5.50 -9.47
N ARG A 24 4.02 -5.10 -9.97
CA ARG A 24 3.87 -3.85 -10.71
C ARG A 24 3.27 -2.81 -9.79
N ILE A 25 3.93 -1.67 -9.67
CA ILE A 25 3.34 -0.48 -9.02
C ILE A 25 2.24 0.07 -9.92
N THR A 26 1.03 0.19 -9.38
CA THR A 26 -0.17 0.69 -10.07
C THR A 26 -0.52 2.12 -9.69
N GLY A 27 -0.02 2.60 -8.56
CA GLY A 27 -0.26 3.97 -8.12
C GLY A 27 0.55 4.37 -6.89
N MET A 28 0.65 5.68 -6.70
CA MET A 28 1.26 6.31 -5.54
C MET A 28 0.41 7.52 -5.13
N PHE A 29 0.05 7.62 -3.86
CA PHE A 29 -0.75 8.75 -3.35
C PHE A 29 -0.43 9.06 -1.88
N TYR A 30 -0.82 10.26 -1.44
CA TYR A 30 -0.77 10.66 -0.04
C TYR A 30 -2.14 10.46 0.61
N THR A 31 -2.18 9.83 1.79
CA THR A 31 -3.42 9.64 2.56
C THR A 31 -4.03 10.95 3.06
N GLY A 32 -3.23 12.01 3.10
CA GLY A 32 -3.55 13.20 3.89
C GLY A 32 -3.64 12.83 5.38
N LYS A 33 -4.47 13.59 6.10
CA LYS A 33 -4.69 13.44 7.55
C LYS A 33 -6.07 12.88 7.92
N ASN A 34 -6.92 12.63 6.92
CA ASN A 34 -8.29 12.19 7.12
C ASN A 34 -8.42 10.70 6.80
N THR A 35 -9.28 10.00 7.53
CA THR A 35 -9.73 8.65 7.17
C THR A 35 -10.27 8.65 5.74
N GLY A 36 -9.93 7.63 4.97
CA GLY A 36 -10.30 7.59 3.57
C GLY A 36 -10.08 6.24 2.93
N TYR A 37 -10.27 6.21 1.62
CA TYR A 37 -10.03 5.03 0.79
C TYR A 37 -9.46 5.39 -0.57
N TYR A 38 -8.84 4.41 -1.20
CA TYR A 38 -8.31 4.48 -2.56
C TYR A 38 -8.59 3.18 -3.30
N ASP A 39 -9.14 3.30 -4.51
CA ASP A 39 -9.37 2.18 -5.40
C ASP A 39 -8.08 1.87 -6.16
N ILE A 40 -7.47 0.72 -5.85
CA ILE A 40 -6.25 0.23 -6.49
C ILE A 40 -6.58 -0.16 -7.94
N PRO A 41 -5.97 0.48 -8.95
CA PRO A 41 -6.18 0.10 -10.34
C PRO A 41 -5.56 -1.26 -10.64
N GLY A 42 -6.15 -2.02 -11.56
CA GLY A 42 -5.52 -3.22 -12.14
C GLY A 42 -5.59 -4.50 -11.30
N THR A 43 -6.39 -4.54 -10.23
CA THR A 43 -6.62 -5.75 -9.41
C THR A 43 -7.30 -6.89 -10.16
N ASN A 44 -7.91 -6.61 -11.31
CA ASN A 44 -8.36 -7.64 -12.26
C ASN A 44 -7.21 -8.38 -12.94
N THR A 45 -5.97 -7.89 -12.80
CA THR A 45 -4.76 -8.48 -13.42
C THR A 45 -3.81 -9.10 -12.41
N GLY A 46 -4.16 -9.09 -11.11
CA GLY A 46 -3.33 -9.69 -10.07
C GLY A 46 -3.75 -9.39 -8.64
N ASP A 47 -3.04 -9.99 -7.70
CA ASP A 47 -3.32 -9.87 -6.27
C ASP A 47 -2.83 -8.50 -5.78
N PRO A 48 -3.72 -7.68 -5.19
CA PRO A 48 -3.35 -6.35 -4.73
C PRO A 48 -2.37 -6.41 -3.57
N TRP A 49 -1.38 -5.52 -3.60
CA TRP A 49 -0.49 -5.26 -2.48
C TRP A 49 -0.35 -3.75 -2.26
N PHE A 50 0.04 -3.36 -1.06
CA PHE A 50 0.38 -1.97 -0.75
C PHE A 50 1.58 -1.90 0.20
N ALA A 51 2.26 -0.76 0.18
CA ALA A 51 3.26 -0.38 1.16
C ALA A 51 3.01 1.07 1.57
N ALA A 52 2.93 1.34 2.87
CA ALA A 52 2.72 2.68 3.42
C ALA A 52 3.96 3.14 4.17
N VAL A 53 4.42 4.35 3.87
CA VAL A 53 5.60 4.96 4.51
C VAL A 53 5.21 6.32 5.08
N ALA A 54 5.48 6.53 6.36
CA ALA A 54 5.31 7.84 7.00
C ALA A 54 6.23 8.87 6.33
N THR A 55 5.67 9.99 5.89
CA THR A 55 6.40 11.04 5.14
C THR A 55 7.16 12.00 6.06
N ASN A 56 6.83 11.98 7.34
CA ASN A 56 7.45 12.76 8.39
C ASN A 56 7.55 11.91 9.66
N ARG A 57 8.61 12.15 10.43
CA ARG A 57 8.77 11.55 11.74
C ARG A 57 7.86 12.29 12.72
N PRO A 58 6.99 11.60 13.47
CA PRO A 58 6.22 12.30 14.47
C PRO A 58 7.13 12.81 15.59
N ALA A 59 6.81 13.99 16.11
CA ALA A 59 7.51 14.58 17.25
C ALA A 59 7.17 13.86 18.58
N GLU A 60 6.07 13.11 18.61
CA GLU A 60 5.53 12.40 19.78
C GLU A 60 4.97 11.02 19.39
N PRO A 61 4.75 10.09 20.33
CA PRO A 61 4.11 8.81 20.03
C PRO A 61 2.64 9.02 19.65
N VAL A 62 2.38 9.22 18.36
CA VAL A 62 1.04 9.27 17.79
C VAL A 62 0.63 7.86 17.37
N GLY A 63 -0.65 7.53 17.53
CA GLY A 63 -1.18 6.22 17.12
C GLY A 63 -0.91 5.96 15.63
N GLU A 64 -0.43 4.76 15.33
CA GLU A 64 -0.13 4.34 13.94
C GLU A 64 -1.42 4.32 13.11
N ALA A 65 -1.30 4.68 11.83
CA ALA A 65 -2.43 4.58 10.92
C ALA A 65 -2.80 3.11 10.70
N SER A 66 -4.08 2.80 10.82
CA SER A 66 -4.60 1.47 10.54
C SER A 66 -4.97 1.37 9.07
N PHE A 67 -4.37 0.43 8.35
CA PHE A 67 -4.67 0.15 6.95
C PHE A 67 -5.39 -1.19 6.82
N SER A 68 -6.37 -1.26 5.92
CA SER A 68 -7.03 -2.52 5.58
C SER A 68 -7.35 -2.58 4.08
N LEU A 69 -7.31 -3.77 3.52
CA LEU A 69 -7.56 -4.01 2.10
C LEU A 69 -8.79 -4.91 1.96
N SER A 70 -9.77 -4.47 1.18
CA SER A 70 -10.95 -5.28 0.85
C SER A 70 -11.24 -5.18 -0.64
N GLY A 71 -11.15 -6.32 -1.33
CA GLY A 71 -11.22 -6.37 -2.79
C GLY A 71 -10.14 -5.50 -3.44
N ASN A 72 -10.56 -4.50 -4.23
CA ASN A 72 -9.66 -3.55 -4.86
C ASN A 72 -9.48 -2.24 -4.09
N ARG A 73 -10.03 -2.13 -2.87
CA ARG A 73 -10.05 -0.87 -2.12
C ARG A 73 -9.17 -0.96 -0.89
N LEU A 74 -8.21 -0.05 -0.82
CA LEU A 74 -7.41 0.20 0.36
C LEU A 74 -8.10 1.26 1.22
N PHE A 75 -8.27 0.98 2.50
CA PHE A 75 -8.83 1.88 3.49
C PHE A 75 -7.75 2.25 4.51
N TRP A 76 -7.81 3.47 5.02
CA TRP A 76 -6.96 3.88 6.14
C TRP A 76 -7.76 4.71 7.14
N SER A 77 -7.38 4.60 8.41
CA SER A 77 -7.90 5.41 9.49
C SER A 77 -6.79 5.82 10.44
N PHE A 78 -6.98 6.96 11.08
CA PHE A 78 -6.05 7.52 12.06
C PHE A 78 -6.72 7.43 13.43
N PRO A 79 -6.29 6.52 14.31
CA PRO A 79 -6.89 6.40 15.64
C PRO A 79 -6.60 7.68 16.43
N LEU A 80 -7.64 8.19 17.10
CA LEU A 80 -7.47 9.19 18.15
C LEU A 80 -6.97 8.46 19.41
N PRO A 81 -6.09 9.08 20.21
CA PRO A 81 -5.82 8.59 21.55
C PRO A 81 -7.11 8.52 22.36
N ASP A 82 -7.26 7.49 23.18
CA ASP A 82 -8.44 7.29 24.01
C ASP A 82 -8.76 8.54 24.84
N GLY A 83 -10.04 8.96 24.81
CA GLY A 83 -10.53 10.10 25.61
C GLY A 83 -10.28 11.48 25.01
N VAL A 84 -9.71 11.58 23.80
CA VAL A 84 -9.54 12.86 23.11
C VAL A 84 -10.74 13.16 22.20
N PRO A 85 -11.42 14.30 22.37
CA PRO A 85 -12.43 14.77 21.42
C PRO A 85 -11.80 15.30 20.11
N ASP A 86 -12.41 14.90 18.99
CA ASP A 86 -12.06 15.26 17.59
C ASP A 86 -11.97 16.78 17.32
N SER A 87 -12.55 17.59 18.22
CA SER A 87 -12.69 19.04 18.06
C SER A 87 -11.41 19.87 18.24
N THR A 88 -10.27 19.27 18.61
CA THR A 88 -9.06 20.04 18.95
C THR A 88 -8.14 20.33 17.78
N GLY A 89 -8.30 19.68 16.60
CA GLY A 89 -7.76 20.09 15.29
C GLY A 89 -6.24 20.34 15.13
N LEU A 90 -5.46 20.37 16.22
CA LEU A 90 -4.12 20.95 16.27
C LEU A 90 -3.05 19.94 16.70
N TYR A 91 -3.44 18.75 17.17
CA TYR A 91 -2.50 17.77 17.75
C TYR A 91 -2.49 16.38 17.12
N TYR A 92 -3.37 16.06 16.17
CA TYR A 92 -3.60 14.65 15.80
C TYR A 92 -3.10 14.33 14.39
N ASN A 93 -2.16 13.39 14.33
CA ASN A 93 -1.66 12.73 13.12
C ASN A 93 -1.37 13.67 11.95
N ASN A 94 -0.43 14.59 12.15
CA ASN A 94 0.26 15.25 11.02
C ASN A 94 1.09 14.27 10.18
N ILE A 95 1.01 12.96 10.43
CA ILE A 95 1.72 11.95 9.68
C ILE A 95 0.93 11.64 8.41
N ASN A 96 1.34 12.25 7.30
CA ASN A 96 0.86 11.80 6.01
C ASN A 96 1.61 10.51 5.66
N TYR A 97 0.93 9.54 5.09
CA TYR A 97 1.57 8.35 4.53
C TYR A 97 1.63 8.49 3.02
N MET A 98 2.82 8.24 2.47
CA MET A 98 2.97 7.95 1.06
C MET A 98 2.71 6.46 0.88
N VAL A 99 1.69 6.14 0.08
CA VAL A 99 1.25 4.78 -0.16
C VAL A 99 1.58 4.38 -1.57
N PHE A 100 2.28 3.28 -1.72
CA PHE A 100 2.48 2.58 -2.97
C PHE A 100 1.47 1.46 -3.06
N THR A 101 0.83 1.32 -4.22
CA THR A 101 -0.09 0.22 -4.50
C THR A 101 0.39 -0.54 -5.71
N GLY A 102 0.09 -1.83 -5.77
CA GLY A 102 0.45 -2.64 -6.92
C GLY A 102 -0.33 -3.93 -7.00
N VAL A 103 0.00 -4.70 -8.03
CA VAL A 103 -0.52 -6.06 -8.22
C VAL A 103 0.61 -7.05 -8.46
N ARG A 104 0.41 -8.28 -7.99
CA ARG A 104 1.28 -9.44 -8.19
C ARG A 104 0.55 -10.61 -8.85
#